data_AF-A0A5R2N839-F1
#
_entry.id   AF-A0A5R2N839-F1
#
_cell.length_a   1.000
_cell.length_b   1.000
_cell.length_c   1.000
_cell.angle_alpha   90.00
_cell.angle_beta   90.00
_cell.angle_gamma   90.00
#
_symmetry.space_group_name_H-M   'P 1'
#
loop_
_entity.id
_entity.type
_entity.pdbx_description
1 polymer ?
#
loop_
_entity_poly.entity_id
_entity_poly.type
_entity_poly.pdbx_seq_one_letter_code
_entity_poly.pdbx_strand_id
1 'polypeptide(L)'
;FMNAKSQYFQDLTIGQVIRGSSTINDRPFAALATVQRVGTDLRYHLDRSSYGNILALTRETGQYVQQIFELFDAPDIKKSFDANTKWDVIEAVANRHLGGAAEMSQRAKMADAGRRTLQYIAENDFRTTITPAEFDADAKKMGSQADAWLAAYRLTGEGRRFPGLDGDRVHWSYGLSRNTASRIAA
;
A
#
# COMPACT_ATOMS: atom_id res chain seq x y z
N PHE A 1 -4.46 5.22 4.43
CA PHE A 1 -4.64 4.06 5.33
C PHE A 1 -3.35 3.28 5.58
N MET A 2 -2.69 2.71 4.53
CA MET A 2 -1.45 1.92 4.68
C MET A 2 -0.38 2.60 5.55
N ASN A 3 -0.08 3.87 5.26
CA ASN A 3 0.91 4.64 6.02
C ASN A 3 0.56 4.76 7.51
N ALA A 4 -0.68 5.18 7.84
CA ALA A 4 -1.13 5.32 9.22
C ALA A 4 -1.09 4.00 10.00
N LYS A 5 -1.45 2.89 9.34
CA LYS A 5 -1.45 1.56 9.96
C LYS A 5 -0.04 1.04 10.23
N SER A 6 0.86 1.21 9.26
CA SER A 6 2.29 0.91 9.42
C SER A 6 2.91 1.74 10.54
N GLN A 7 2.64 3.04 10.56
CA GLN A 7 3.12 3.95 11.60
C GLN A 7 2.69 3.51 12.99
N TYR A 8 1.41 3.19 13.18
CA TYR A 8 0.86 2.74 14.46
C TYR A 8 1.63 1.54 15.02
N PHE A 9 1.88 0.51 14.22
CA PHE A 9 2.58 -0.70 14.67
C PHE A 9 4.09 -0.48 14.87
N GLN A 10 4.71 0.41 14.09
CA GLN A 10 6.10 0.80 14.34
C GLN A 10 6.24 1.56 15.66
N ASP A 11 5.39 2.55 15.90
CA ASP A 11 5.42 3.34 17.13
C ASP A 11 5.13 2.45 18.36
N LEU A 12 4.22 1.48 18.22
CA LEU A 12 3.96 0.45 19.24
C LEU A 12 5.20 -0.41 19.52
N THR A 13 5.88 -0.88 18.46
CA THR A 13 7.08 -1.72 18.59
C THR A 13 8.24 -0.95 19.21
N ILE A 14 8.49 0.28 18.75
CA ILE A 14 9.51 1.18 19.31
C ILE A 14 9.20 1.46 20.78
N GLY A 15 7.93 1.73 21.10
CA GLY A 15 7.47 1.96 22.47
C GLY A 15 7.76 0.78 23.40
N GLN A 16 7.54 -0.46 22.92
CA GLN A 16 7.83 -1.67 23.68
C GLN A 16 9.33 -1.88 23.92
N VAL A 17 10.17 -1.59 22.92
CA VAL A 17 11.62 -1.78 23.01
C VAL A 17 12.28 -0.73 23.92
N ILE A 18 11.89 0.53 23.81
CA ILE A 18 12.52 1.64 24.56
C ILE A 18 12.12 1.63 26.04
N ARG A 19 10.84 1.35 26.35
CA ARG A 19 10.30 1.53 27.71
C ARG A 19 10.33 0.27 28.58
N GLY A 20 10.73 -0.88 28.03
CA GLY A 20 10.98 -2.11 28.81
C GLY A 20 9.79 -2.64 29.61
N SER A 21 8.56 -2.19 29.35
CA SER A 21 7.36 -2.56 30.12
C SER A 21 6.18 -2.90 29.22
N SER A 22 5.53 -4.03 29.52
CA SER A 22 4.32 -4.54 28.88
C SER A 22 3.02 -3.99 29.49
N THR A 23 3.11 -3.17 30.55
CA THR A 23 1.95 -2.72 31.32
C THR A 23 1.55 -1.27 31.01
N ILE A 24 0.63 -1.16 30.04
CA ILE A 24 -0.60 -0.33 30.08
C ILE A 24 -0.49 1.20 29.92
N ASN A 25 0.60 1.89 30.31
CA ASN A 25 0.54 3.36 30.46
C ASN A 25 0.97 4.24 29.27
N ASP A 26 1.18 3.71 28.07
CA ASP A 26 1.78 4.50 26.98
C ASP A 26 1.31 4.13 25.57
N ARG A 27 0.01 3.91 25.40
CA ARG A 27 -0.56 3.63 24.07
C ARG A 27 -0.66 4.94 23.28
N PRO A 28 -0.18 5.01 22.02
CA PRO A 28 -0.34 6.20 21.19
C PRO A 28 -1.81 6.36 20.77
N PHE A 29 -2.63 6.93 21.67
CA PHE A 29 -4.06 7.13 21.45
C PHE A 29 -4.35 7.96 20.19
N ALA A 30 -3.50 8.94 19.90
CA ALA A 30 -3.61 9.76 18.69
C ALA A 30 -3.37 8.95 17.40
N ALA A 31 -2.46 7.96 17.44
CA ALA A 31 -2.20 7.10 16.28
C ALA A 31 -3.35 6.11 16.05
N LEU A 32 -3.95 5.56 17.11
CA LEU A 32 -5.12 4.68 16.99
C LEU A 32 -6.33 5.42 16.41
N ALA A 33 -6.67 6.60 16.94
CA ALA A 33 -7.78 7.41 16.44
C ALA A 33 -7.59 7.79 14.97
N THR A 34 -6.35 8.04 14.55
CA THR A 34 -6.02 8.31 13.13
C THR A 34 -6.29 7.10 12.25
N VAL A 35 -5.88 5.90 12.67
CA VAL A 35 -6.14 4.66 11.92
C VAL A 35 -7.64 4.36 11.84
N GLN A 36 -8.36 4.51 12.96
CA GLN A 36 -9.82 4.32 13.00
C GLN A 36 -10.56 5.32 12.10
N ARG A 37 -10.18 6.60 12.14
CA ARG A 37 -10.77 7.64 11.28
C ARG A 37 -10.54 7.34 9.80
N VAL A 38 -9.27 7.15 9.39
CA VAL A 38 -8.93 6.89 7.99
C VAL A 38 -9.51 5.55 7.51
N GLY A 39 -9.65 4.57 8.41
CA GLY A 39 -10.33 3.30 8.13
C GLY A 39 -11.82 3.49 7.88
N THR A 40 -12.50 4.25 8.74
CA THR A 40 -13.92 4.60 8.60
C THR A 40 -14.18 5.39 7.32
N ASP A 41 -13.34 6.41 7.04
CA ASP A 41 -13.43 7.20 5.82
C ASP A 41 -13.28 6.33 4.57
N LEU A 42 -12.27 5.45 4.55
CA LEU A 42 -12.04 4.54 3.43
C LEU A 42 -13.17 3.53 3.26
N ARG A 43 -13.70 2.98 4.35
CA ARG A 43 -14.87 2.11 4.31
C ARG A 43 -16.10 2.84 3.76
N TYR A 44 -16.37 4.05 4.23
CA TYR A 44 -17.45 4.87 3.70
C TYR A 44 -17.29 5.14 2.20
N HIS A 45 -16.06 5.39 1.74
CA HIS A 45 -15.77 5.51 0.31
C HIS A 45 -15.99 4.21 -0.46
N LEU A 46 -15.66 3.05 0.11
CA LEU A 46 -15.91 1.74 -0.48
C LEU A 46 -17.41 1.41 -0.55
N ASP A 47 -18.17 1.72 0.51
CA ASP A 47 -19.63 1.52 0.54
C ASP A 47 -20.34 2.47 -0.43
N ARG A 48 -19.82 3.70 -0.59
CA ARG A 48 -20.38 4.70 -1.51
C ARG A 48 -19.93 4.49 -2.96
N SER A 49 -18.78 3.88 -3.21
CA SER A 49 -18.47 3.36 -4.54
C SER A 49 -19.46 2.24 -4.80
N SER A 50 -20.56 2.58 -5.48
CA SER A 50 -21.68 1.66 -5.65
C SER A 50 -21.19 0.29 -6.12
N TYR A 51 -21.83 -0.78 -5.62
CA TYR A 51 -21.56 -2.14 -6.11
C TYR A 51 -21.57 -2.20 -7.64
N GLY A 52 -22.44 -1.40 -8.29
CA GLY A 52 -22.47 -1.20 -9.73
C GLY A 52 -21.16 -0.67 -10.31
N ASN A 53 -20.53 0.35 -9.71
CA ASN A 53 -19.27 0.92 -10.19
C ASN A 53 -18.10 -0.06 -10.06
N ILE A 54 -17.96 -0.75 -8.93
CA ILE A 54 -16.88 -1.74 -8.74
C ILE A 54 -17.10 -2.95 -9.66
N LEU A 55 -18.35 -3.42 -9.79
CA LEU A 55 -18.70 -4.52 -10.67
C LEU A 55 -18.50 -4.16 -12.15
N ALA A 56 -18.92 -2.96 -12.56
CA ALA A 56 -18.70 -2.44 -13.91
C ALA A 56 -17.20 -2.34 -14.20
N LEU A 57 -16.42 -1.72 -13.30
CA LEU A 57 -14.97 -1.63 -13.44
C LEU A 57 -14.33 -3.02 -13.57
N THR A 58 -14.74 -3.99 -12.74
CA THR A 58 -14.21 -5.36 -12.79
C THR A 58 -14.54 -6.04 -14.11
N ARG A 59 -15.79 -5.92 -14.57
CA ARG A 59 -16.25 -6.52 -15.83
C ARG A 59 -15.58 -5.87 -17.04
N GLU A 60 -15.57 -4.55 -17.12
CA GLU A 60 -14.96 -3.79 -18.21
C GLU A 60 -13.46 -4.05 -18.28
N THR A 61 -12.75 -4.01 -17.15
CA THR A 61 -11.31 -4.31 -17.12
C THR A 61 -11.05 -5.75 -17.57
N GLY A 62 -11.84 -6.71 -17.11
CA GLY A 62 -11.73 -8.10 -17.56
C GLY A 62 -11.97 -8.28 -19.06
N GLN A 63 -12.96 -7.58 -19.62
CA GLN A 63 -13.23 -7.56 -21.05
C GLN A 63 -12.09 -6.95 -21.85
N TYR A 64 -11.55 -5.80 -21.42
CA TYR A 64 -10.40 -5.19 -22.08
C TYR A 64 -9.16 -6.08 -22.03
N VAL A 65 -8.89 -6.73 -20.89
CA VAL A 65 -7.78 -7.68 -20.78
C VAL A 65 -7.96 -8.85 -21.75
N GLN A 66 -9.16 -9.41 -21.84
CA GLN A 66 -9.46 -10.49 -22.78
C GLN A 66 -9.27 -10.05 -24.24
N GLN A 67 -9.78 -8.88 -24.61
CA GLN A 67 -9.61 -8.31 -25.95
C GLN A 67 -8.14 -8.07 -26.29
N ILE A 68 -7.34 -7.60 -25.34
CA ILE A 68 -5.89 -7.42 -25.52
C ILE A 68 -5.21 -8.78 -25.75
N PHE A 69 -5.58 -9.82 -25.00
CA PHE A 69 -5.03 -11.16 -25.20
C PHE A 69 -5.38 -11.75 -26.56
N GLU A 70 -6.59 -11.51 -27.06
CA GLU A 70 -7.01 -11.91 -28.40
C GLU A 70 -6.24 -11.13 -29.48
N LEU A 71 -6.06 -9.82 -29.27
CA LEU A 71 -5.28 -8.97 -30.17
C LEU A 71 -3.81 -9.42 -30.27
N PHE A 72 -3.18 -9.78 -29.13
CA PHE A 72 -1.81 -10.30 -29.13
C PHE A 72 -1.67 -11.69 -29.75
N ASP A 73 -2.77 -12.43 -29.89
CA ASP A 73 -2.77 -13.72 -30.58
C ASP A 73 -3.10 -13.61 -32.08
N ALA A 74 -3.43 -12.41 -32.56
CA ALA A 74 -3.68 -12.17 -33.97
C ALA A 74 -2.40 -12.42 -34.81
N PRO A 75 -2.51 -13.08 -35.98
CA PRO A 75 -1.35 -13.54 -36.75
C PRO A 75 -0.52 -12.39 -37.33
N ASP A 76 -1.14 -11.26 -37.65
CA ASP A 76 -0.51 -10.03 -38.10
C ASP A 76 0.31 -9.37 -36.99
N ILE A 77 -0.25 -9.29 -35.77
CA ILE A 77 0.45 -8.76 -34.60
C ILE A 77 1.65 -9.65 -34.25
N LYS A 78 1.46 -10.98 -34.17
CA LYS A 78 2.56 -11.92 -33.93
C LYS A 78 3.69 -11.76 -34.95
N LYS A 79 3.35 -11.62 -36.23
CA LYS A 79 4.33 -11.39 -37.30
C LYS A 79 5.06 -10.05 -37.15
N SER A 80 4.39 -8.99 -36.72
CA SER A 80 5.03 -7.67 -36.51
C SER A 80 6.06 -7.67 -35.38
N PHE A 81 5.89 -8.53 -34.37
CA PHE A 81 6.80 -8.66 -33.24
C PHE A 81 7.80 -9.82 -33.37
N ASP A 82 7.77 -10.58 -34.47
CA ASP A 82 8.56 -11.81 -34.68
C ASP A 82 8.34 -12.84 -33.57
N ALA A 83 7.07 -13.02 -33.19
CA ALA A 83 6.61 -13.82 -32.07
C ALA A 83 5.88 -15.10 -32.54
N ASN A 84 6.09 -16.21 -31.84
CA ASN A 84 5.38 -17.46 -32.12
C ASN A 84 4.11 -17.59 -31.27
N THR A 85 4.13 -17.01 -30.07
CA THR A 85 3.00 -17.01 -29.14
C THR A 85 2.66 -15.59 -28.68
N LYS A 86 1.44 -15.40 -28.19
CA LYS A 86 1.02 -14.12 -27.58
C LYS A 86 1.89 -13.71 -26.38
N TRP A 87 2.53 -14.66 -25.70
CA TRP A 87 3.44 -14.37 -24.59
C TRP A 87 4.71 -13.68 -25.08
N ASP A 88 5.24 -14.11 -26.22
CA ASP A 88 6.43 -13.49 -26.83
C ASP A 88 6.11 -12.05 -27.28
N VAL A 89 4.89 -11.80 -27.76
CA VAL A 89 4.39 -10.44 -28.07
C VAL A 89 4.37 -9.58 -26.81
N ILE A 90 3.83 -10.11 -25.69
CA ILE A 90 3.78 -9.40 -24.41
C ILE A 90 5.20 -9.05 -23.94
N GLU A 91 6.13 -10.00 -24.03
CA GLU A 91 7.53 -9.78 -23.65
C GLU A 91 8.20 -8.74 -24.56
N ALA A 92 8.00 -8.83 -25.87
CA ALA A 92 8.53 -7.87 -26.83
C ALA A 92 7.99 -6.46 -26.57
N VAL A 93 6.70 -6.31 -26.28
CA VAL A 93 6.09 -5.02 -25.93
C VAL A 93 6.62 -4.50 -24.61
N ALA A 94 6.71 -5.35 -23.58
CA ALA A 94 7.25 -4.96 -22.28
C ALA A 94 8.69 -4.45 -22.41
N ASN A 95 9.55 -5.19 -23.11
CA ASN A 95 10.95 -4.83 -23.28
C ASN A 95 11.15 -3.61 -24.20
N ARG A 96 10.42 -3.51 -25.31
CA ARG A 96 10.62 -2.43 -26.31
C ARG A 96 9.91 -1.12 -25.92
N HIS A 97 8.76 -1.19 -25.27
CA HIS A 97 7.91 -0.01 -25.03
C HIS A 97 7.74 0.37 -23.56
N LEU A 98 7.82 -0.58 -22.63
CA LEU A 98 7.57 -0.34 -21.20
C LEU A 98 8.85 -0.29 -20.35
N GLY A 99 10.03 -0.41 -20.98
CA GLY A 99 11.32 -0.42 -20.28
C GLY A 99 11.63 -1.74 -19.56
N GLY A 100 11.01 -2.84 -20.01
CA GLY A 100 11.16 -4.19 -19.47
C GLY A 100 10.08 -4.59 -18.48
N ALA A 101 10.19 -5.81 -17.96
CA ALA A 101 9.35 -6.34 -16.87
C ALA A 101 9.72 -5.73 -15.50
N ALA A 102 9.99 -4.42 -15.45
CA ALA A 102 10.41 -3.75 -14.23
C ALA A 102 9.27 -3.79 -13.19
N GLU A 103 9.65 -4.06 -11.94
CA GLU A 103 8.76 -3.98 -10.77
C GLU A 103 7.59 -4.99 -10.72
N MET A 104 7.56 -6.05 -11.55
CA MET A 104 6.47 -7.04 -11.51
C MET A 104 6.30 -7.68 -10.13
N SER A 105 7.41 -8.05 -9.48
CA SER A 105 7.36 -8.70 -8.16
C SER A 105 6.86 -7.75 -7.05
N GLN A 106 7.15 -6.46 -7.20
CA GLN A 106 6.80 -5.38 -6.29
C GLN A 106 5.32 -5.07 -6.45
N ARG A 107 4.84 -4.92 -7.69
CA ARG A 107 3.43 -4.73 -8.02
C ARG A 107 2.59 -5.94 -7.59
N ALA A 108 3.09 -7.17 -7.72
CA ALA A 108 2.42 -8.37 -7.23
C ALA A 108 2.30 -8.37 -5.69
N LYS A 109 3.38 -8.03 -4.96
CA LYS A 109 3.34 -7.88 -3.50
C LYS A 109 2.36 -6.80 -3.05
N MET A 110 2.34 -5.65 -3.75
CA MET A 110 1.37 -4.58 -3.49
C MET A 110 -0.06 -5.04 -3.73
N ALA A 111 -0.32 -5.84 -4.77
CA ALA A 111 -1.65 -6.35 -5.08
C ALA A 111 -2.15 -7.31 -3.98
N ASP A 112 -1.34 -8.27 -3.54
CA ASP A 112 -1.76 -9.22 -2.50
C ASP A 112 -1.94 -8.54 -1.13
N ALA A 113 -0.98 -7.72 -0.70
CA ALA A 113 -1.08 -6.97 0.55
C ALA A 113 -2.23 -5.95 0.54
N GLY A 114 -2.44 -5.30 -0.62
CA GLY A 114 -3.55 -4.38 -0.87
C GLY A 114 -4.90 -5.07 -0.74
N ARG A 115 -5.08 -6.21 -1.41
CA ARG A 115 -6.31 -7.02 -1.36
C ARG A 115 -6.67 -7.42 0.07
N ARG A 116 -5.71 -7.96 0.82
CA ARG A 116 -5.93 -8.37 2.23
C ARG A 116 -6.32 -7.18 3.10
N THR A 117 -5.73 -6.02 2.85
CA THR A 117 -6.06 -4.80 3.60
C THR A 117 -7.45 -4.28 3.26
N LEU A 118 -7.86 -4.31 1.98
CA LEU A 118 -9.21 -3.93 1.57
C LEU A 118 -10.26 -4.86 2.17
N GLN A 119 -10.00 -6.18 2.17
CA GLN A 119 -10.86 -7.15 2.84
C GLN A 119 -11.00 -6.84 4.33
N TYR A 120 -9.88 -6.57 5.01
CA TYR A 120 -9.90 -6.17 6.42
C TYR A 120 -10.75 -4.92 6.67
N ILE A 121 -10.66 -3.89 5.81
CA ILE A 121 -11.46 -2.66 5.94
C ILE A 121 -12.95 -2.95 5.75
N ALA A 122 -13.30 -3.85 4.84
CA ALA A 122 -14.70 -4.23 4.60
C ALA A 122 -15.30 -5.02 5.78
N GLU A 123 -14.49 -5.85 6.45
CA GLU A 123 -14.91 -6.66 7.60
C GLU A 123 -14.93 -5.87 8.91
N ASN A 124 -14.15 -4.78 9.02
CA ASN A 124 -13.97 -4.05 10.27
C ASN A 124 -14.79 -2.76 10.35
N ASP A 125 -15.41 -2.51 11.51
CA ASP A 125 -16.28 -1.36 11.80
C ASP A 125 -15.54 -0.18 12.46
N PHE A 126 -14.24 -0.30 12.71
CA PHE A 126 -13.37 0.75 13.28
C PHE A 126 -13.98 1.48 14.50
N ARG A 127 -14.75 0.75 15.31
CA ARG A 127 -15.50 1.29 16.45
C ARG A 127 -14.56 1.99 17.43
N THR A 128 -14.85 3.23 17.76
CA THR A 128 -14.04 4.02 18.72
C THR A 128 -14.18 3.54 20.16
N THR A 129 -15.15 2.67 20.45
CA THR A 129 -15.43 2.13 21.78
C THR A 129 -14.58 0.90 22.13
N ILE A 130 -13.84 0.33 21.18
CA ILE A 130 -13.02 -0.87 21.42
C ILE A 130 -11.80 -0.53 22.27
N THR A 131 -11.39 -1.47 23.11
CA THR A 131 -10.14 -1.30 23.84
C THR A 131 -8.96 -1.41 22.86
N PRO A 132 -7.86 -0.67 23.08
CA PRO A 132 -6.73 -0.77 22.16
C PRO A 132 -6.10 -2.18 22.12
N ALA A 133 -6.29 -3.00 23.17
CA ALA A 133 -5.77 -4.37 23.20
C ALA A 133 -6.53 -5.28 22.23
N GLU A 134 -7.86 -5.11 22.16
CA GLU A 134 -8.71 -5.81 21.18
C GLU A 134 -8.36 -5.36 19.76
N PHE A 135 -8.17 -4.06 19.56
CA PHE A 135 -7.72 -3.52 18.27
C PHE A 135 -6.37 -4.10 17.85
N ASP A 136 -5.39 -4.14 18.77
CA ASP A 136 -4.06 -4.68 18.49
C ASP A 136 -4.12 -6.15 18.09
N ALA A 137 -4.88 -6.97 18.84
CA ALA A 137 -5.02 -8.39 18.56
C ALA A 137 -5.57 -8.67 17.16
N ASP A 138 -6.57 -7.89 16.73
CA ASP A 138 -7.20 -7.98 15.42
C ASP A 138 -6.31 -7.41 14.30
N ALA A 139 -5.79 -6.20 14.48
CA ALA A 139 -5.07 -5.45 13.45
C ALA A 139 -3.61 -5.90 13.25
N LYS A 140 -3.01 -6.66 14.18
CA LYS A 140 -1.57 -7.04 14.16
C LYS A 140 -1.14 -7.71 12.86
N LYS A 141 -1.94 -8.65 12.35
CA LYS A 141 -1.63 -9.35 11.08
C LYS A 141 -1.65 -8.40 9.89
N MET A 142 -2.44 -7.34 9.96
CA MET A 142 -2.56 -6.37 8.88
C MET A 142 -1.53 -5.25 8.98
N GLY A 143 -0.92 -5.02 10.16
CA GLY A 143 0.25 -4.15 10.30
C GLY A 143 1.40 -4.59 9.40
N SER A 144 1.75 -5.88 9.42
CA SER A 144 2.80 -6.43 8.55
C SER A 144 2.44 -6.38 7.06
N GLN A 145 1.16 -6.49 6.70
CA GLN A 145 0.71 -6.31 5.32
C GLN A 145 0.85 -4.85 4.86
N ALA A 146 0.54 -3.88 5.73
CA ALA A 146 0.72 -2.47 5.44
C ALA A 146 2.20 -2.11 5.25
N ASP A 147 3.09 -2.65 6.10
CA ASP A 147 4.54 -2.51 5.96
C ASP A 147 5.05 -3.13 4.65
N ALA A 148 4.62 -4.35 4.33
CA ALA A 148 5.00 -5.03 3.10
C ALA A 148 4.55 -4.26 1.85
N TRP A 149 3.34 -3.67 1.89
CA TRP A 149 2.83 -2.83 0.82
C TRP A 149 3.67 -1.57 0.62
N LEU A 150 4.00 -0.86 1.71
CA LEU A 150 4.83 0.36 1.65
C LEU A 150 6.26 0.07 1.19
N ALA A 151 6.85 -1.02 1.69
CA ALA A 151 8.18 -1.45 1.29
C ALA A 151 8.22 -1.80 -0.21
N ALA A 152 7.22 -2.53 -0.71
CA ALA A 152 7.11 -2.83 -2.13
C ALA A 152 6.90 -1.57 -2.97
N TYR A 153 6.04 -0.65 -2.52
CA TYR A 153 5.78 0.61 -3.21
C TYR A 153 7.03 1.47 -3.34
N ARG A 154 7.85 1.59 -2.29
CA ARG A 154 9.09 2.38 -2.29
C ARG A 154 10.14 1.90 -3.29
N LEU A 155 10.11 0.62 -3.67
CA LEU A 155 11.01 0.07 -4.68
C LEU A 155 10.59 0.47 -6.10
N THR A 156 9.30 0.73 -6.32
CA THR A 156 8.78 1.20 -7.61
C THR A 156 9.28 2.60 -7.95
N GLY A 157 9.40 2.92 -9.25
CA GLY A 157 9.84 4.25 -9.70
C GLY A 157 9.00 5.40 -9.14
N GLU A 158 7.68 5.20 -9.00
CA GLU A 158 6.74 6.17 -8.42
C GLU A 158 6.95 6.35 -6.92
N GLY A 159 7.12 5.25 -6.18
CA GLY A 159 7.21 5.25 -4.73
C GLY A 159 8.59 5.63 -4.17
N ARG A 160 9.65 5.70 -4.99
CA ARG A 160 10.98 6.15 -4.53
C ARG A 160 10.98 7.57 -3.96
N ARG A 161 10.07 8.43 -4.44
CA ARG A 161 9.88 9.80 -3.95
C ARG A 161 8.79 9.91 -2.88
N PHE A 162 8.13 8.79 -2.55
CA PHE A 162 7.08 8.80 -1.56
C PHE A 162 7.68 9.17 -0.20
N PRO A 163 7.28 10.29 0.42
CA PRO A 163 7.87 10.75 1.68
C PRO A 163 7.71 9.72 2.80
N GLY A 164 6.72 8.82 2.70
CA GLY A 164 6.52 7.71 3.62
C GLY A 164 6.62 8.14 5.08
N LEU A 165 7.32 7.31 5.85
CA LEU A 165 7.62 7.51 7.27
C LEU A 165 8.99 8.20 7.49
N ASP A 166 9.81 8.37 6.45
CA ASP A 166 11.20 8.84 6.57
C ASP A 166 11.38 10.31 6.14
N GLY A 167 10.38 10.89 5.48
CA GLY A 167 10.47 12.21 4.86
C GLY A 167 10.07 13.40 5.72
N ASP A 168 9.56 13.21 6.95
CA ASP A 168 9.16 14.35 7.80
C ASP A 168 8.91 13.98 9.28
N ARG A 169 9.56 12.93 9.81
CA ARG A 169 9.29 12.38 11.15
C ARG A 169 9.72 13.28 12.32
N VAL A 170 10.04 14.56 12.10
CA VAL A 170 10.44 15.53 13.15
C VAL A 170 9.66 16.86 13.08
N HIS A 171 8.87 17.14 12.04
CA HIS A 171 8.48 18.54 11.74
C HIS A 171 7.02 18.92 11.99
N TRP A 172 6.21 18.03 12.54
CA TRP A 172 4.79 18.32 12.85
C TRP A 172 4.49 18.60 14.34
N SER A 173 5.51 18.64 15.21
CA SER A 173 5.40 19.42 16.45
C SER A 173 5.63 20.89 16.07
N TYR A 174 4.58 21.70 16.19
CA TYR A 174 4.66 23.16 16.09
C TYR A 174 5.91 23.67 16.83
N GLY A 175 6.91 24.19 16.11
CA GLY A 175 7.96 25.04 16.69
C GLY A 175 9.44 24.64 16.54
N LEU A 176 9.83 23.58 15.82
CA LEU A 176 11.25 23.27 15.62
C LEU A 176 11.71 23.59 14.19
N SER A 177 12.58 24.60 14.05
CA SER A 177 13.18 25.00 12.77
C SER A 177 14.12 23.93 12.21
N ARG A 178 14.28 23.92 10.88
CA ARG A 178 15.27 23.11 10.16
C ARG A 178 16.67 23.43 10.69
N ASN A 179 17.21 22.59 11.56
CA ASN A 179 18.64 22.58 11.79
C ASN A 179 19.30 21.94 10.57
N THR A 180 19.73 22.79 9.63
CA THR A 180 20.75 22.47 8.64
C THR A 180 21.95 21.93 9.42
N ALA A 181 22.19 20.62 9.37
CA ALA A 181 23.39 20.04 9.91
C ALA A 181 24.58 20.59 9.12
N SER A 182 25.14 21.72 9.55
CA SER A 182 26.44 22.17 9.13
C SER A 182 27.43 21.10 9.58
N ARG A 183 28.02 20.37 8.63
CA ARG A 183 29.17 19.52 8.89
C ARG A 183 30.20 20.36 9.63
N ILE A 184 30.49 19.99 10.87
CA ILE A 184 31.67 20.51 11.57
C ILE A 184 32.85 19.92 10.80
N ALA A 185 33.59 20.79 10.11
CA ALA A 185 34.89 20.44 9.55
C ALA A 185 35.86 20.19 10.71
N ALA A 186 36.58 19.08 10.64
CA ALA A 186 37.73 18.79 11.50
C ALA A 186 38.93 19.66 11.10
#